data_AF-A0A022QHC0-F1
#
_entry.id   AF-A0A022QHC0-F1
#
_cell.length_a   1.000
_cell.length_b   1.000
_cell.length_c   1.000
_cell.angle_alpha   90.00
_cell.angle_beta   90.00
_cell.angle_gamma   90.00
#
_symmetry.space_group_name_H-M   'P 1'
#
loop_
_entity.id
_entity.type
_entity.pdbx_description
1 polymer ?
#
loop_
_entity_poly.entity_id
_entity_poly.type
_entity_poly.pdbx_seq_one_letter_code
_entity_poly.pdbx_strand_id
1 'polypeptide(L)'
;MFGAQSSSAAFGTPSSTPAFGTPSTPAFNTSLFSTPFSQPSQPQQQQQTPSIFQTPQPQQQQQQSAFGFTTPFNATPQTQPTPFNNASPAMNFMNSQLTTQMAPVAPLPFSLADRDIQTIVDAYKEEPGNLKYAFKNLLFSVTEPQYRTKPAGVSDIMWAEALAKLEGMESSHRERLWPQLVHGFKDLSQRLKLQDEVRLSDSERLKMTQSYVKQLQRHFQADTLPWIQKMQQKEQGLQRRLLRVTRIIEALEGRGSRLPLMKGEVELAEKLAAITRQLKGGAELYRRVQNLLTLSRLQTDGPTGGSIYLPGSTKIHQQSLAQMQEVLQRQTEAIARLGNVLKRDARDMEIIMAEDTEMIED
;
A
#
# COMPACT_ATOMS: atom_id res chain seq x y z
N MET A 1 -26.90 61.54 37.73
CA MET A 1 -27.98 61.10 38.66
C MET A 1 -28.79 60.02 37.96
N PHE A 2 -29.43 59.11 38.72
CA PHE A 2 -29.94 57.79 38.27
C PHE A 2 -28.82 56.85 37.74
N GLY A 3 -28.67 55.60 38.19
CA GLY A 3 -29.17 54.97 39.43
C GLY A 3 -30.20 53.85 39.23
N ALA A 4 -29.71 52.60 39.21
CA ALA A 4 -30.45 51.36 39.50
C ALA A 4 -29.44 50.24 39.80
N GLN A 5 -29.82 49.20 40.53
CA GLN A 5 -28.95 48.06 40.89
C GLN A 5 -29.52 46.71 40.44
N SER A 6 -28.61 45.75 40.22
CA SER A 6 -28.73 44.29 40.46
C SER A 6 -30.09 43.58 40.31
N SER A 7 -30.08 42.51 39.51
CA SER A 7 -30.73 41.25 39.93
C SER A 7 -29.92 40.05 39.39
N SER A 8 -29.94 38.94 40.14
CA SER A 8 -29.15 37.73 39.84
C SER A 8 -29.99 36.48 40.11
N ALA A 9 -30.20 35.64 39.10
CA ALA A 9 -30.75 34.30 39.24
C ALA A 9 -30.42 33.43 38.01
N ALA A 10 -30.53 32.11 38.03
CA ALA A 10 -29.96 31.11 38.95
C ALA A 10 -30.48 29.71 38.54
N PHE A 11 -29.56 28.80 38.22
CA PHE A 11 -29.76 27.34 38.13
C PHE A 11 -30.71 26.75 37.05
N GLY A 12 -30.33 25.57 36.56
CA GLY A 12 -31.07 24.78 35.57
C GLY A 12 -30.14 23.78 34.88
N THR A 13 -30.21 22.51 35.27
CA THR A 13 -29.35 21.41 34.76
C THR A 13 -30.25 20.28 34.17
N PRO A 14 -29.78 19.11 33.71
CA PRO A 14 -30.16 18.65 32.37
C PRO A 14 -30.95 17.32 32.34
N SER A 15 -31.48 16.95 31.17
CA SER A 15 -31.48 15.57 30.62
C SER A 15 -32.52 15.40 29.51
N SER A 16 -32.13 14.79 28.38
CA SER A 16 -32.82 13.61 27.82
C SER A 16 -32.08 13.09 26.58
N THR A 17 -31.65 11.84 26.61
CA THR A 17 -31.41 11.02 25.42
C THR A 17 -32.73 10.37 24.98
N PRO A 18 -32.82 9.91 23.72
CA PRO A 18 -32.69 8.47 23.50
C PRO A 18 -31.71 8.14 22.36
N ALA A 19 -31.66 6.88 21.92
CA ALA A 19 -30.61 6.35 21.05
C ALA A 19 -31.13 5.30 20.05
N PHE A 20 -30.19 4.78 19.25
CA PHE A 20 -30.24 3.57 18.41
C PHE A 20 -30.84 3.66 17.00
N GLY A 21 -30.14 3.02 16.05
CA GLY A 21 -30.45 2.96 14.62
C GLY A 21 -29.15 2.72 13.82
N THR A 22 -28.98 1.53 13.25
CA THR A 22 -27.76 1.12 12.52
C THR A 22 -28.13 0.67 11.08
N PRO A 23 -27.26 0.05 10.24
CA PRO A 23 -26.86 0.71 9.00
C PRO A 23 -27.33 -0.03 7.73
N SER A 24 -26.98 0.49 6.56
CA SER A 24 -27.07 -0.25 5.30
C SER A 24 -25.89 0.09 4.38
N THR A 25 -25.19 -0.94 3.91
CA THR A 25 -24.25 -0.87 2.79
C THR A 25 -24.98 -1.20 1.48
N PRO A 26 -24.34 -0.94 0.34
CA PRO A 26 -23.90 -2.12 -0.41
C PRO A 26 -22.44 -2.02 -0.86
N ALA A 27 -21.81 -3.18 -1.07
CA ALA A 27 -20.61 -3.32 -1.86
C ALA A 27 -20.99 -3.98 -3.20
N PHE A 28 -20.38 -3.54 -4.30
CA PHE A 28 -20.46 -4.21 -5.60
C PHE A 28 -19.06 -4.39 -6.17
N ASN A 29 -18.78 -5.61 -6.61
CA ASN A 29 -17.52 -6.00 -7.23
C ASN A 29 -17.74 -7.24 -8.09
N THR A 30 -17.68 -7.09 -9.42
CA THR A 30 -17.26 -8.14 -10.37
C THR A 30 -17.08 -7.54 -11.76
N SER A 31 -16.06 -8.00 -12.48
CA SER A 31 -15.86 -7.77 -13.91
C SER A 31 -16.90 -8.48 -14.77
N LEU A 32 -17.06 -8.07 -16.03
CA LEU A 32 -16.86 -8.95 -17.20
C LEU A 32 -16.93 -8.17 -18.53
N PHE A 33 -16.06 -8.53 -19.47
CA PHE A 33 -16.11 -8.05 -20.86
C PHE A 33 -17.23 -8.75 -21.63
N SER A 34 -17.90 -8.04 -22.56
CA SER A 34 -18.57 -8.69 -23.70
C SER A 34 -18.72 -7.73 -24.88
N THR A 35 -18.57 -8.27 -26.09
CA THR A 35 -18.96 -7.68 -27.38
C THR A 35 -19.84 -8.70 -28.13
N PRO A 36 -20.71 -8.27 -29.06
CA PRO A 36 -21.90 -9.05 -29.45
C PRO A 36 -21.68 -9.93 -30.70
N PHE A 37 -22.64 -10.83 -30.99
CA PHE A 37 -23.47 -10.79 -32.22
C PHE A 37 -24.51 -11.94 -32.33
N SER A 38 -25.74 -11.59 -32.74
CA SER A 38 -26.76 -12.39 -33.44
C SER A 38 -27.59 -13.53 -32.79
N GLN A 39 -28.78 -13.70 -33.40
CA GLN A 39 -29.96 -14.55 -33.14
C GLN A 39 -30.37 -15.18 -34.50
N PRO A 40 -31.49 -15.94 -34.66
CA PRO A 40 -32.25 -16.80 -33.75
C PRO A 40 -32.56 -18.21 -34.38
N SER A 41 -33.15 -19.15 -33.60
CA SER A 41 -34.29 -20.04 -33.97
C SER A 41 -34.42 -21.26 -33.02
N GLN A 42 -35.41 -22.15 -33.24
CA GLN A 42 -36.01 -23.05 -32.22
C GLN A 42 -36.15 -24.54 -32.73
N PRO A 43 -36.91 -25.50 -32.13
CA PRO A 43 -36.25 -26.69 -31.53
C PRO A 43 -36.73 -28.09 -31.99
N GLN A 44 -36.08 -29.13 -31.40
CA GLN A 44 -36.66 -30.41 -30.91
C GLN A 44 -36.58 -31.72 -31.75
N GLN A 45 -36.07 -32.77 -31.08
CA GLN A 45 -36.25 -34.25 -31.20
C GLN A 45 -35.71 -35.12 -32.40
N GLN A 46 -34.70 -35.94 -32.03
CA GLN A 46 -34.69 -37.43 -32.00
C GLN A 46 -34.49 -38.32 -33.28
N GLN A 47 -33.40 -39.09 -33.22
CA GLN A 47 -33.27 -40.57 -33.43
C GLN A 47 -32.53 -41.15 -34.67
N GLN A 48 -31.75 -42.22 -34.37
CA GLN A 48 -31.15 -43.28 -35.21
C GLN A 48 -29.74 -43.08 -35.83
N THR A 49 -29.15 -44.20 -36.26
CA THR A 49 -27.70 -44.58 -36.26
C THR A 49 -27.23 -45.01 -37.68
N PRO A 50 -25.95 -45.41 -37.99
CA PRO A 50 -24.84 -45.83 -37.09
C PRO A 50 -23.37 -45.41 -37.42
N SER A 51 -22.52 -45.54 -36.37
CA SER A 51 -21.12 -46.02 -36.31
C SER A 51 -20.02 -45.62 -37.33
N ILE A 52 -18.83 -45.28 -36.80
CA ILE A 52 -17.53 -45.99 -37.02
C ILE A 52 -16.42 -45.39 -36.12
N PHE A 53 -15.52 -46.23 -35.56
CA PHE A 53 -14.34 -45.94 -34.70
C PHE A 53 -14.55 -44.99 -33.50
N GLN A 54 -14.55 -45.38 -32.21
CA GLN A 54 -13.92 -46.42 -31.36
C GLN A 54 -12.76 -45.90 -30.48
N THR A 55 -12.88 -46.25 -29.20
CA THR A 55 -12.26 -45.68 -27.99
C THR A 55 -11.32 -46.70 -27.31
N PRO A 56 -11.08 -46.73 -25.97
CA PRO A 56 -10.15 -45.86 -25.23
C PRO A 56 -9.18 -46.63 -24.29
N GLN A 57 -8.52 -45.88 -23.40
CA GLN A 57 -7.92 -46.34 -22.14
C GLN A 57 -8.99 -46.86 -21.13
N PRO A 58 -8.74 -47.94 -20.37
CA PRO A 58 -9.60 -48.40 -19.26
C PRO A 58 -8.93 -48.36 -17.87
N GLN A 59 -9.72 -48.55 -16.81
CA GLN A 59 -9.27 -48.70 -15.41
C GLN A 59 -10.20 -49.66 -14.62
N GLN A 60 -9.65 -50.33 -13.59
CA GLN A 60 -10.30 -50.97 -12.42
C GLN A 60 -10.69 -52.48 -12.44
N GLN A 61 -10.21 -53.14 -11.35
CA GLN A 61 -10.81 -54.18 -10.49
C GLN A 61 -10.95 -55.68 -10.87
N GLN A 62 -10.41 -56.48 -9.94
CA GLN A 62 -10.83 -57.79 -9.39
C GLN A 62 -10.71 -59.15 -10.14
N GLN A 63 -9.86 -60.01 -9.53
CA GLN A 63 -10.04 -61.44 -9.17
C GLN A 63 -9.71 -62.62 -10.13
N GLN A 64 -9.04 -63.62 -9.52
CA GLN A 64 -8.98 -65.08 -9.77
C GLN A 64 -8.16 -65.69 -10.94
N SER A 65 -6.94 -66.13 -10.58
CA SER A 65 -6.34 -67.48 -10.72
C SER A 65 -6.43 -68.31 -12.03
N ALA A 66 -5.27 -68.76 -12.57
CA ALA A 66 -4.72 -70.14 -12.42
C ALA A 66 -3.72 -70.60 -13.52
N PHE A 67 -2.76 -71.47 -13.15
CA PHE A 67 -1.75 -72.20 -13.99
C PHE A 67 -0.72 -71.38 -14.81
N GLY A 68 0.55 -71.80 -14.97
CA GLY A 68 1.29 -72.94 -14.39
C GLY A 68 2.72 -73.10 -14.97
N PHE A 69 3.56 -73.95 -14.34
CA PHE A 69 4.94 -74.34 -14.73
C PHE A 69 6.05 -73.25 -14.58
N THR A 70 7.27 -73.50 -14.04
CA THR A 70 7.84 -74.70 -13.38
C THR A 70 8.88 -74.35 -12.29
N THR A 71 9.14 -75.32 -11.40
CA THR A 71 10.10 -75.37 -10.27
C THR A 71 11.54 -75.73 -10.71
N PRO A 72 12.57 -75.96 -9.84
CA PRO A 72 12.66 -75.96 -8.35
C PRO A 72 13.83 -75.07 -7.82
N PHE A 73 14.39 -75.09 -6.59
CA PHE A 73 14.21 -75.74 -5.26
C PHE A 73 14.94 -74.86 -4.19
N ASN A 74 15.05 -75.11 -2.86
CA ASN A 74 14.69 -76.20 -1.95
C ASN A 74 14.39 -75.62 -0.53
N ALA A 75 13.54 -76.32 0.27
CA ALA A 75 13.41 -76.42 1.75
C ALA A 75 13.80 -75.26 2.72
N THR A 76 13.12 -75.02 3.86
CA THR A 76 11.79 -75.41 4.41
C THR A 76 11.50 -74.54 5.66
N PRO A 77 10.26 -74.07 5.90
CA PRO A 77 9.85 -73.43 7.17
C PRO A 77 9.03 -74.38 8.07
N GLN A 78 8.76 -74.00 9.33
CA GLN A 78 7.68 -74.61 10.12
C GLN A 78 6.98 -73.60 11.04
N THR A 79 5.65 -73.74 11.14
CA THR A 79 4.73 -73.02 12.03
C THR A 79 3.90 -74.04 12.82
N GLN A 80 3.30 -73.66 13.97
CA GLN A 80 1.87 -73.85 14.24
C GLN A 80 1.39 -73.20 15.56
N PRO A 81 0.14 -72.68 15.63
CA PRO A 81 -0.59 -72.42 16.86
C PRO A 81 -1.63 -73.53 17.18
N THR A 82 -2.24 -73.52 18.37
CA THR A 82 -3.41 -74.36 18.73
C THR A 82 -4.41 -73.59 19.60
N PRO A 83 -5.71 -73.98 19.59
CA PRO A 83 -6.32 -74.40 20.86
C PRO A 83 -7.34 -75.56 20.78
N PHE A 84 -7.16 -76.54 21.67
CA PHE A 84 -8.12 -77.26 22.54
C PHE A 84 -9.57 -77.64 22.15
N ASN A 85 -10.01 -78.81 22.66
CA ASN A 85 -11.39 -79.06 23.10
C ASN A 85 -11.47 -80.12 24.24
N ASN A 86 -12.43 -79.95 25.17
CA ASN A 86 -13.02 -80.83 26.20
C ASN A 86 -12.32 -82.10 26.76
N ALA A 87 -12.19 -82.15 28.10
CA ALA A 87 -12.96 -83.07 28.98
C ALA A 87 -12.85 -82.67 30.48
N SER A 88 -13.71 -83.22 31.35
CA SER A 88 -13.95 -82.83 32.77
C SER A 88 -13.51 -83.94 33.77
N PRO A 89 -13.78 -83.86 35.11
CA PRO A 89 -13.59 -82.78 36.10
C PRO A 89 -12.89 -83.24 37.42
N ALA A 90 -12.31 -82.33 38.23
CA ALA A 90 -11.99 -82.62 39.64
C ALA A 90 -11.85 -81.39 40.58
N MET A 91 -12.48 -81.52 41.77
CA MET A 91 -12.23 -80.93 43.11
C MET A 91 -11.26 -79.73 43.35
N ASN A 92 -11.82 -78.72 44.04
CA ASN A 92 -11.31 -78.00 45.22
C ASN A 92 -10.02 -77.13 45.25
N PHE A 93 -10.27 -75.83 45.45
CA PHE A 93 -9.76 -74.93 46.52
C PHE A 93 -8.24 -74.70 46.77
N MET A 94 -7.87 -73.43 46.48
CA MET A 94 -6.91 -72.55 47.17
C MET A 94 -5.37 -72.69 47.00
N ASN A 95 -4.74 -71.51 47.01
CA ASN A 95 -3.34 -71.17 47.32
C ASN A 95 -2.21 -71.67 46.40
N SER A 96 -1.81 -70.81 45.44
CA SER A 96 -0.38 -70.54 45.18
C SER A 96 -0.17 -69.14 44.57
N GLN A 97 0.80 -68.41 45.12
CA GLN A 97 1.11 -66.99 44.83
C GLN A 97 1.41 -66.67 43.35
N LEU A 98 1.08 -65.44 42.93
CA LEU A 98 1.69 -64.81 41.74
C LEU A 98 3.17 -64.55 41.97
N THR A 99 4.04 -64.96 41.05
CA THR A 99 5.47 -64.62 41.06
C THR A 99 5.80 -63.71 39.87
N THR A 100 6.20 -62.46 40.16
CA THR A 100 6.59 -61.49 39.12
C THR A 100 8.04 -61.72 38.72
N GLN A 101 8.26 -62.41 37.61
CA GLN A 101 9.59 -62.52 36.99
C GLN A 101 9.96 -61.20 36.31
N MET A 102 10.95 -60.50 36.86
CA MET A 102 11.51 -59.27 36.29
C MET A 102 12.50 -59.60 35.19
N ALA A 103 12.34 -59.01 34.00
CA ALA A 103 13.36 -59.07 32.96
C ALA A 103 14.63 -58.31 33.40
N PRO A 104 15.85 -58.78 33.06
CA PRO A 104 17.08 -58.14 33.49
C PRO A 104 17.26 -56.78 32.80
N VAL A 105 17.22 -55.71 33.59
CA VAL A 105 17.55 -54.35 33.13
C VAL A 105 19.04 -54.30 32.81
N ALA A 106 19.38 -54.08 31.54
CA ALA A 106 20.76 -53.82 31.14
C ALA A 106 21.25 -52.50 31.79
N PRO A 107 22.45 -52.46 32.39
CA PRO A 107 22.97 -51.24 33.00
C PRO A 107 23.20 -50.17 31.92
N LEU A 108 22.48 -49.06 32.03
CA LEU A 108 22.74 -47.87 31.22
C LEU A 108 24.13 -47.33 31.60
N PRO A 109 25.08 -47.18 30.65
CA PRO A 109 26.49 -46.91 30.96
C PRO A 109 26.78 -45.47 31.44
N PHE A 110 25.76 -44.62 31.59
CA PHE A 110 25.86 -43.24 32.03
C PHE A 110 24.65 -42.88 32.90
N SER A 111 24.83 -42.04 33.93
CA SER A 111 23.70 -41.45 34.64
C SER A 111 22.89 -40.56 33.68
N LEU A 112 21.59 -40.44 33.91
CA LEU A 112 20.75 -39.51 33.14
C LEU A 112 21.28 -38.07 33.27
N ALA A 113 21.78 -37.72 34.46
CA ALA A 113 22.42 -36.43 34.72
C ALA A 113 23.72 -36.24 33.91
N ASP A 114 24.57 -37.27 33.79
CA ASP A 114 25.80 -37.20 32.99
C ASP A 114 25.48 -37.00 31.50
N ARG A 115 24.45 -37.69 31.01
CA ARG A 115 23.97 -37.53 29.63
C ARG A 115 23.49 -36.10 29.39
N ASP A 116 22.70 -35.55 30.30
CA ASP A 116 22.10 -34.23 30.14
C ASP A 116 23.16 -33.11 30.32
N ILE A 117 24.12 -33.27 31.25
CA ILE A 117 25.33 -32.45 31.33
C ILE A 117 26.11 -32.51 30.00
N GLN A 118 26.29 -33.69 29.41
CA GLN A 118 26.95 -33.82 28.11
C GLN A 118 26.15 -33.15 26.99
N THR A 119 24.80 -33.14 27.02
CA THR A 119 24.00 -32.37 26.06
C THR A 119 24.16 -30.86 26.23
N ILE A 120 24.29 -30.35 27.46
CA ILE A 120 24.54 -28.92 27.72
C ILE A 120 25.96 -28.56 27.24
N VAL A 121 26.96 -29.38 27.56
CA VAL A 121 28.33 -29.21 27.08
C VAL A 121 28.38 -29.23 25.54
N ASP A 122 27.66 -30.16 24.89
CA ASP A 122 27.56 -30.20 23.43
C ASP A 122 26.78 -29.00 22.86
N ALA A 123 25.78 -28.46 23.56
CA ALA A 123 25.02 -27.30 23.10
C ALA A 123 25.86 -26.01 23.02
N TYR A 124 26.98 -25.92 23.77
CA TYR A 124 27.89 -24.77 23.81
C TYR A 124 29.21 -24.98 23.04
N LYS A 125 29.51 -26.18 22.52
CA LYS A 125 30.72 -26.43 21.69
C LYS A 125 30.60 -25.80 20.29
N GLU A 126 31.35 -24.73 20.03
CA GLU A 126 31.48 -24.04 18.73
C GLU A 126 32.30 -24.83 17.67
N GLU A 127 32.07 -26.13 17.58
CA GLU A 127 32.70 -27.00 16.57
C GLU A 127 31.90 -27.00 15.26
N PRO A 128 32.53 -26.82 14.08
CA PRO A 128 31.81 -26.67 12.81
C PRO A 128 31.00 -27.92 12.41
N GLY A 129 31.42 -29.10 12.85
CA GLY A 129 30.68 -30.36 12.67
C GLY A 129 29.55 -30.60 13.68
N ASN A 130 29.42 -29.78 14.72
CA ASN A 130 28.46 -30.02 15.80
C ASN A 130 27.02 -29.68 15.38
N LEU A 131 26.18 -30.70 15.23
CA LEU A 131 24.76 -30.55 14.91
C LEU A 131 23.88 -30.15 16.11
N LYS A 132 24.38 -30.28 17.35
CA LYS A 132 23.65 -29.97 18.59
C LYS A 132 23.88 -28.55 19.13
N TYR A 133 24.83 -27.79 18.57
CA TYR A 133 25.14 -26.44 19.04
C TYR A 133 23.90 -25.54 19.00
N ALA A 134 23.48 -24.99 20.14
CA ALA A 134 22.18 -24.37 20.29
C ALA A 134 22.06 -22.98 19.64
N PHE A 135 23.19 -22.26 19.49
CA PHE A 135 23.19 -20.88 18.99
C PHE A 135 23.39 -20.78 17.46
N LYS A 136 22.92 -21.78 16.68
CA LYS A 136 22.80 -21.68 15.22
C LYS A 136 21.48 -21.00 14.86
N ASN A 137 21.54 -19.90 14.11
CA ASN A 137 20.37 -19.21 13.60
C ASN A 137 20.54 -18.90 12.10
N LEU A 138 19.47 -18.99 11.32
CA LEU A 138 19.45 -18.46 9.95
C LEU A 138 18.83 -17.05 9.97
N LEU A 139 19.62 -16.04 9.63
CA LEU A 139 19.17 -14.64 9.55
C LEU A 139 19.34 -14.10 8.14
N PHE A 140 18.21 -13.72 7.53
CA PHE A 140 18.15 -13.17 6.17
C PHE A 140 19.07 -11.96 5.99
N SER A 141 19.95 -12.00 4.98
CA SER A 141 20.76 -10.85 4.55
C SER A 141 20.51 -10.56 3.07
N VAL A 142 20.89 -9.36 2.62
CA VAL A 142 20.82 -9.02 1.19
C VAL A 142 21.94 -9.76 0.48
N THR A 143 21.61 -10.62 -0.49
CA THR A 143 22.61 -11.44 -1.19
C THR A 143 22.27 -11.57 -2.66
N GLU A 144 23.25 -11.21 -3.51
CA GLU A 144 23.17 -11.31 -4.96
C GLU A 144 22.93 -12.76 -5.41
N PRO A 145 22.20 -13.01 -6.51
CA PRO A 145 21.88 -14.36 -6.97
C PRO A 145 23.10 -15.28 -7.13
N GLN A 146 24.25 -14.74 -7.54
CA GLN A 146 25.50 -15.48 -7.77
C GLN A 146 26.14 -16.06 -6.50
N TYR A 147 25.80 -15.57 -5.31
CA TYR A 147 26.34 -16.08 -4.03
C TYR A 147 25.34 -16.94 -3.23
N ARG A 148 24.21 -17.33 -3.84
CA ARG A 148 23.14 -18.11 -3.19
C ARG A 148 23.48 -19.57 -3.05
N THR A 149 24.27 -19.90 -2.04
CA THR A 149 24.55 -21.27 -1.61
C THR A 149 23.85 -21.60 -0.29
N LYS A 150 23.67 -22.89 0.00
CA LYS A 150 23.26 -23.37 1.32
C LYS A 150 24.51 -23.41 2.23
N PRO A 151 24.53 -22.73 3.39
CA PRO A 151 25.68 -22.76 4.28
C PRO A 151 25.94 -24.18 4.82
N ALA A 152 27.21 -24.56 4.95
CA ALA A 152 27.60 -25.83 5.56
C ALA A 152 27.25 -25.89 7.05
N GLY A 153 26.94 -27.08 7.57
CA GLY A 153 26.60 -27.30 8.98
C GLY A 153 25.19 -26.85 9.42
N VAL A 154 24.34 -26.42 8.47
CA VAL A 154 22.90 -26.16 8.67
C VAL A 154 22.13 -27.48 8.49
N SER A 155 21.18 -27.77 9.39
CA SER A 155 20.30 -28.94 9.24
C SER A 155 19.22 -28.71 8.17
N ASP A 156 18.80 -29.78 7.49
CA ASP A 156 17.83 -29.67 6.39
C ASP A 156 16.48 -29.10 6.84
N ILE A 157 16.06 -29.40 8.06
CA ILE A 157 14.83 -28.88 8.69
C ILE A 157 14.95 -27.36 8.90
N MET A 158 16.04 -26.88 9.50
CA MET A 158 16.27 -25.45 9.73
C MET A 158 16.36 -24.67 8.40
N TRP A 159 17.00 -25.27 7.40
CA TRP A 159 17.09 -24.70 6.05
C TRP A 159 15.72 -24.63 5.36
N ALA A 160 14.93 -25.72 5.41
CA ALA A 160 13.58 -25.76 4.86
C ALA A 160 12.64 -24.76 5.56
N GLU A 161 12.71 -24.63 6.88
CA GLU A 161 11.97 -23.60 7.62
C GLU A 161 12.34 -22.17 7.20
N ALA A 162 13.63 -21.88 6.97
CA ALA A 162 14.05 -20.55 6.55
C ALA A 162 13.65 -20.24 5.10
N LEU A 163 13.68 -21.23 4.20
CA LEU A 163 13.14 -21.07 2.85
C LEU A 163 11.62 -20.93 2.85
N ALA A 164 10.88 -21.70 3.66
CA ALA A 164 9.44 -21.53 3.82
C ALA A 164 9.06 -20.16 4.42
N LYS A 165 9.87 -19.64 5.36
CA LYS A 165 9.72 -18.27 5.89
C LYS A 165 9.99 -17.21 4.80
N LEU A 166 10.94 -17.44 3.90
CA LEU A 166 11.18 -16.57 2.73
C LEU A 166 10.03 -16.66 1.72
N GLU A 167 9.50 -17.86 1.46
CA GLU A 167 8.34 -18.13 0.61
C GLU A 167 7.01 -17.64 1.23
N GLY A 168 7.01 -17.26 2.51
CA GLY A 168 5.93 -16.51 3.15
C GLY A 168 5.99 -14.99 2.93
N MET A 169 7.11 -14.43 2.44
CA MET A 169 7.30 -12.98 2.28
C MET A 169 6.84 -12.47 0.89
N GLU A 170 6.76 -11.15 0.74
CA GLU A 170 6.55 -10.48 -0.56
C GLU A 170 7.66 -10.81 -1.57
N SER A 171 7.36 -10.81 -2.88
CA SER A 171 8.33 -11.08 -3.96
C SER A 171 9.58 -10.19 -3.88
N SER A 172 9.39 -8.90 -3.61
CA SER A 172 10.43 -7.89 -3.34
C SER A 172 11.46 -8.34 -2.30
N HIS A 173 11.04 -9.15 -1.33
CA HIS A 173 11.91 -9.72 -0.29
C HIS A 173 12.51 -11.07 -0.72
N ARG A 174 11.74 -11.96 -1.37
CA ARG A 174 12.24 -13.23 -1.93
C ARG A 174 13.40 -13.04 -2.89
N GLU A 175 13.31 -12.04 -3.75
CA GLU A 175 14.31 -11.78 -4.80
C GLU A 175 15.58 -11.12 -4.26
N ARG A 176 15.55 -10.52 -3.07
CA ARG A 176 16.66 -9.73 -2.51
C ARG A 176 17.32 -10.39 -1.28
N LEU A 177 16.58 -11.14 -0.49
CA LEU A 177 17.05 -11.75 0.75
C LEU A 177 17.46 -13.21 0.56
N TRP A 178 18.49 -13.63 1.31
CA TRP A 178 18.93 -15.03 1.36
C TRP A 178 19.23 -15.46 2.82
N PRO A 179 18.99 -16.71 3.23
CA PRO A 179 19.27 -17.15 4.60
C PRO A 179 20.77 -17.34 4.83
N GLN A 180 21.37 -16.50 5.68
CA GLN A 180 22.76 -16.64 6.11
C GLN A 180 22.84 -17.33 7.48
N LEU A 181 23.71 -18.32 7.61
CA LEU A 181 24.00 -18.97 8.90
C LEU A 181 24.78 -17.99 9.79
N VAL A 182 24.24 -17.77 10.98
CA VAL A 182 24.86 -17.08 12.10
C VAL A 182 25.20 -18.10 13.17
N HIS A 183 26.47 -18.15 13.58
CA HIS A 183 26.99 -19.10 14.55
C HIS A 183 27.48 -18.36 15.79
N GLY A 184 26.71 -18.47 16.87
CA GLY A 184 27.08 -17.94 18.18
C GLY A 184 27.10 -16.42 18.29
N PHE A 185 27.58 -15.95 19.44
CA PHE A 185 27.60 -14.51 19.77
C PHE A 185 28.67 -13.74 18.98
N LYS A 186 29.72 -14.43 18.49
CA LYS A 186 30.79 -13.81 17.72
C LYS A 186 30.28 -13.23 16.40
N ASP A 187 29.55 -14.02 15.61
CA ASP A 187 29.00 -13.54 14.34
C ASP A 187 27.84 -12.56 14.54
N LEU A 188 27.02 -12.72 15.59
CA LEU A 188 26.06 -11.68 16.00
C LEU A 188 26.76 -10.33 16.30
N SER A 189 27.93 -10.35 16.95
CA SER A 189 28.71 -9.12 17.22
C SER A 189 29.30 -8.50 15.96
N GLN A 190 29.70 -9.30 14.98
CA GLN A 190 30.16 -8.83 13.66
C GLN A 190 28.99 -8.23 12.87
N ARG A 191 27.84 -8.88 12.88
CA ARG A 191 26.62 -8.41 12.22
C ARG A 191 26.06 -7.13 12.85
N LEU A 192 26.20 -6.93 14.16
CA LEU A 192 25.89 -5.66 14.82
C LEU A 192 26.79 -4.52 14.33
N LYS A 193 28.12 -4.74 14.24
CA LYS A 193 29.06 -3.74 13.70
C LYS A 193 28.71 -3.35 12.25
N LEU A 194 28.37 -4.31 11.41
CA LEU A 194 27.91 -4.05 10.04
C LEU A 194 26.59 -3.25 10.01
N GLN A 195 25.67 -3.48 10.95
CA GLN A 195 24.46 -2.67 11.08
C GLN A 195 24.75 -1.23 11.52
N ASP A 196 25.74 -1.01 12.39
CA ASP A 196 26.17 0.34 12.78
C ASP A 196 26.89 1.09 11.65
N GLU A 197 27.74 0.40 10.87
CA GLU A 197 28.39 0.95 9.67
C GLU A 197 27.36 1.36 8.60
N VAL A 198 26.39 0.47 8.30
CA VAL A 198 25.30 0.78 7.37
C VAL A 198 24.43 1.92 7.90
N ARG A 199 24.10 1.94 9.19
CA ARG A 199 23.35 3.04 9.84
C ARG A 199 24.07 4.38 9.73
N LEU A 200 25.40 4.41 9.87
CA LEU A 200 26.20 5.62 9.71
C LEU A 200 26.16 6.10 8.25
N SER A 201 26.45 5.24 7.29
CA SER A 201 26.45 5.60 5.86
C SER A 201 25.07 6.03 5.36
N ASP A 202 23.98 5.38 5.78
CA ASP A 202 22.63 5.84 5.46
C ASP A 202 22.30 7.20 6.12
N SER A 203 22.81 7.47 7.32
CA SER A 203 22.67 8.80 7.93
C SER A 203 23.37 9.89 7.10
N GLU A 204 24.49 9.57 6.47
CA GLU A 204 25.26 10.48 5.62
C GLU A 204 24.60 10.69 4.26
N ARG A 205 24.10 9.61 3.64
CA ARG A 205 23.27 9.68 2.43
C ARG A 205 22.03 10.55 2.66
N LEU A 206 21.34 10.38 3.78
CA LEU A 206 20.18 11.20 4.15
C LEU A 206 20.55 12.68 4.41
N LYS A 207 21.66 12.96 5.10
CA LYS A 207 22.18 14.34 5.26
C LYS A 207 22.50 14.98 3.90
N MET A 208 23.09 14.23 2.97
CA MET A 208 23.43 14.74 1.64
C MET A 208 22.17 14.98 0.79
N THR A 209 21.20 14.06 0.77
CA THR A 209 19.89 14.29 0.14
C THR A 209 19.19 15.52 0.73
N GLN A 210 19.23 15.70 2.05
CA GLN A 210 18.66 16.89 2.68
C GLN A 210 19.39 18.19 2.27
N SER A 211 20.71 18.14 2.06
CA SER A 211 21.49 19.30 1.61
C SER A 211 21.12 19.68 0.16
N TYR A 212 20.99 18.71 -0.75
CA TYR A 212 20.52 18.93 -2.11
C TYR A 212 19.08 19.47 -2.16
N VAL A 213 18.16 18.94 -1.35
CA VAL A 213 16.78 19.45 -1.27
C VAL A 213 16.76 20.91 -0.80
N LYS A 214 17.58 21.27 0.21
CA LYS A 214 17.71 22.66 0.68
C LYS A 214 18.33 23.58 -0.39
N GLN A 215 19.32 23.12 -1.14
CA GLN A 215 19.91 23.87 -2.26
C GLN A 215 18.88 24.11 -3.39
N LEU A 216 18.16 23.07 -3.80
CA LEU A 216 17.10 23.15 -4.81
C LEU A 216 15.96 24.08 -4.37
N GLN A 217 15.50 23.97 -3.12
CA GLN A 217 14.50 24.87 -2.55
C GLN A 217 14.98 26.33 -2.56
N ARG A 218 16.24 26.58 -2.20
CA ARG A 218 16.83 27.94 -2.23
C ARG A 218 16.88 28.49 -3.64
N HIS A 219 17.35 27.72 -4.63
CA HIS A 219 17.38 28.14 -6.03
C HIS A 219 15.97 28.39 -6.60
N PHE A 220 14.99 27.57 -6.22
CA PHE A 220 13.60 27.78 -6.61
C PHE A 220 13.03 29.09 -6.04
N GLN A 221 13.26 29.36 -4.75
CA GLN A 221 12.74 30.54 -4.05
C GLN A 221 13.47 31.84 -4.42
N ALA A 222 14.80 31.82 -4.55
CA ALA A 222 15.61 33.02 -4.77
C ALA A 222 15.75 33.39 -6.26
N ASP A 223 15.89 32.40 -7.13
CA ASP A 223 16.21 32.63 -8.54
C ASP A 223 15.01 32.36 -9.45
N THR A 224 14.41 31.17 -9.32
CA THR A 224 13.36 30.70 -10.24
C THR A 224 12.06 31.51 -10.12
N LEU A 225 11.51 31.66 -8.91
CA LEU A 225 10.26 32.41 -8.70
C LEU A 225 10.38 33.90 -9.10
N PRO A 226 11.43 34.66 -8.69
CA PRO A 226 11.59 36.04 -9.15
C PRO A 226 11.91 36.18 -10.64
N TRP A 227 12.53 35.17 -11.27
CA TRP A 227 12.73 35.15 -12.72
C TRP A 227 11.40 34.96 -13.47
N ILE A 228 10.53 34.04 -13.02
CA ILE A 228 9.17 33.88 -13.56
C ILE A 228 8.38 35.19 -13.47
N GLN A 229 8.39 35.86 -12.30
CA GLN A 229 7.74 37.16 -12.12
C GLN A 229 8.30 38.23 -13.07
N LYS A 230 9.62 38.31 -13.24
CA LYS A 230 10.27 39.23 -14.20
C LYS A 230 9.88 38.93 -15.64
N MET A 231 9.70 37.66 -16.01
CA MET A 231 9.25 37.29 -17.36
C MET A 231 7.78 37.64 -17.58
N GLN A 232 6.88 37.35 -16.62
CA GLN A 232 5.47 37.79 -16.70
C GLN A 232 5.32 39.31 -16.81
N GLN A 233 6.13 40.09 -16.08
CA GLN A 233 6.14 41.55 -16.20
C GLN A 233 6.65 42.02 -17.58
N LYS A 234 7.69 41.37 -18.14
CA LYS A 234 8.17 41.62 -19.50
C LYS A 234 7.11 41.27 -20.56
N GLU A 235 6.43 40.14 -20.40
CA GLU A 235 5.36 39.68 -21.27
C GLU A 235 4.21 40.69 -21.33
N GLN A 236 3.69 41.13 -20.17
CA GLN A 236 2.68 42.19 -20.09
C GLN A 236 3.18 43.51 -20.71
N GLY A 237 4.45 43.85 -20.52
CA GLY A 237 5.10 45.01 -21.14
C GLY A 237 5.16 44.89 -22.68
N LEU A 238 5.47 43.71 -23.21
CA LEU A 238 5.52 43.42 -24.64
C LEU A 238 4.12 43.37 -25.26
N GLN A 239 3.13 42.75 -24.61
CA GLN A 239 1.72 42.78 -25.02
C GLN A 239 1.20 44.23 -25.14
N ARG A 240 1.48 45.08 -24.13
CA ARG A 240 1.14 46.51 -24.16
C ARG A 240 1.88 47.30 -25.24
N ARG A 241 3.09 46.89 -25.63
CA ARG A 241 3.83 47.49 -26.76
C ARG A 241 3.29 47.02 -28.11
N LEU A 242 2.98 45.74 -28.24
CA LEU A 242 2.37 45.15 -29.44
C LEU A 242 1.03 45.82 -29.73
N LEU A 243 0.11 45.88 -28.76
CA LEU A 243 -1.18 46.56 -28.91
C LEU A 243 -1.04 48.05 -29.30
N ARG A 244 0.01 48.74 -28.87
CA ARG A 244 0.30 50.12 -29.32
C ARG A 244 0.78 50.16 -30.77
N VAL A 245 1.63 49.22 -31.18
CA VAL A 245 2.11 49.10 -32.56
C VAL A 245 0.97 48.69 -33.50
N THR A 246 0.18 47.68 -33.16
CA THR A 246 -1.03 47.27 -33.91
C THR A 246 -1.97 48.46 -34.11
N ARG A 247 -2.30 49.21 -33.04
CA ARG A 247 -3.13 50.42 -33.16
C ARG A 247 -2.54 51.51 -34.07
N ILE A 248 -1.22 51.64 -34.13
CA ILE A 248 -0.55 52.57 -35.04
C ILE A 248 -0.61 52.06 -36.48
N ILE A 249 -0.41 50.75 -36.70
CA ILE A 249 -0.55 50.11 -38.01
C ILE A 249 -1.99 50.26 -38.53
N GLU A 250 -2.99 49.90 -37.73
CA GLU A 250 -4.43 50.08 -38.03
C GLU A 250 -4.75 51.54 -38.42
N ALA A 251 -4.20 52.54 -37.71
CA ALA A 251 -4.41 53.94 -38.03
C ALA A 251 -3.71 54.41 -39.31
N LEU A 252 -2.56 53.81 -39.67
CA LEU A 252 -1.78 54.15 -40.86
C LEU A 252 -2.27 53.43 -42.11
N GLU A 253 -2.61 52.15 -42.02
CA GLU A 253 -3.26 51.38 -43.08
C GLU A 253 -4.70 51.87 -43.29
N GLY A 254 -5.39 52.22 -42.20
CA GLY A 254 -6.70 52.87 -42.21
C GLY A 254 -6.71 54.28 -42.81
N ARG A 255 -5.56 54.97 -42.89
CA ARG A 255 -5.38 56.36 -43.39
C ARG A 255 -6.52 57.34 -43.03
N GLY A 256 -6.84 57.43 -41.74
CA GLY A 256 -7.65 58.51 -41.18
C GLY A 256 -9.14 58.49 -41.58
N SER A 257 -9.98 58.00 -40.66
CA SER A 257 -11.44 58.12 -40.73
C SER A 257 -12.06 57.61 -42.03
N ARG A 258 -11.88 56.32 -42.34
CA ARG A 258 -12.72 55.64 -43.34
C ARG A 258 -14.18 55.71 -42.89
N LEU A 259 -14.97 56.54 -43.55
CA LEU A 259 -16.43 56.50 -43.49
C LEU A 259 -16.92 55.73 -44.73
N PRO A 260 -17.83 54.75 -44.59
CA PRO A 260 -18.39 54.23 -43.33
C PRO A 260 -17.38 53.39 -42.52
N LEU A 261 -17.55 53.39 -41.19
CA LEU A 261 -16.94 52.38 -40.32
C LEU A 261 -17.44 50.98 -40.71
N MET A 262 -16.58 49.99 -40.59
CA MET A 262 -16.95 48.59 -40.76
C MET A 262 -17.81 48.11 -39.58
N LYS A 263 -18.75 47.18 -39.83
CA LYS A 263 -19.67 46.65 -38.81
C LYS A 263 -18.93 46.17 -37.55
N GLY A 264 -17.81 45.46 -37.71
CA GLY A 264 -16.98 44.98 -36.59
C GLY A 264 -16.31 46.10 -35.78
N GLU A 265 -15.99 47.25 -36.39
CA GLU A 265 -15.46 48.42 -35.68
C GLU A 265 -16.53 49.07 -34.80
N VAL A 266 -17.76 49.16 -35.30
CA VAL A 266 -18.91 49.66 -34.52
C VAL A 266 -19.21 48.75 -33.33
N GLU A 267 -19.26 47.43 -33.55
CA GLU A 267 -19.44 46.46 -32.47
C GLU A 267 -18.30 46.51 -31.43
N LEU A 268 -17.05 46.67 -31.87
CA LEU A 268 -15.91 46.81 -30.96
C LEU A 268 -15.98 48.12 -30.16
N ALA A 269 -16.35 49.22 -30.81
CA ALA A 269 -16.53 50.52 -30.16
C ALA A 269 -17.65 50.47 -29.11
N GLU A 270 -18.77 49.78 -29.39
CA GLU A 270 -19.84 49.57 -28.41
C GLU A 270 -19.39 48.70 -27.23
N LYS A 271 -18.71 47.58 -27.49
CA LYS A 271 -18.14 46.71 -26.44
C LYS A 271 -17.17 47.49 -25.53
N LEU A 272 -16.29 48.31 -26.11
CA LEU A 272 -15.36 49.18 -25.37
C LEU A 272 -16.08 50.31 -24.62
N ALA A 273 -17.16 50.88 -25.18
CA ALA A 273 -17.98 51.88 -24.51
C ALA A 273 -18.75 51.30 -23.32
N ALA A 274 -19.27 50.07 -23.43
CA ALA A 274 -19.93 49.35 -22.33
C ALA A 274 -18.95 49.08 -21.18
N ILE A 275 -17.77 48.54 -21.46
CA ILE A 275 -16.71 48.31 -20.46
C ILE A 275 -16.28 49.65 -19.81
N THR A 276 -16.12 50.71 -20.62
CA THR A 276 -15.76 52.04 -20.11
C THR A 276 -16.85 52.63 -19.23
N ARG A 277 -18.14 52.42 -19.54
CA ARG A 277 -19.28 52.81 -18.71
C ARG A 277 -19.33 52.03 -17.40
N GLN A 278 -19.06 50.72 -17.41
CA GLN A 278 -18.96 49.91 -16.19
C GLN A 278 -17.82 50.42 -15.30
N LEU A 279 -16.63 50.69 -15.86
CA LEU A 279 -15.47 51.14 -15.10
C LEU A 279 -15.62 52.57 -14.55
N LYS A 280 -16.23 53.50 -15.31
CA LYS A 280 -16.41 54.91 -14.91
C LYS A 280 -17.69 55.17 -14.11
N GLY A 281 -18.78 54.47 -14.40
CA GLY A 281 -19.99 54.46 -13.58
C GLY A 281 -19.79 53.76 -12.24
N GLY A 282 -18.76 52.91 -12.16
CA GLY A 282 -18.26 52.25 -10.95
C GLY A 282 -17.61 53.20 -9.92
N ALA A 283 -18.27 54.30 -9.56
CA ALA A 283 -18.00 54.99 -8.29
C ALA A 283 -18.07 53.98 -7.13
N GLU A 284 -18.98 53.01 -7.22
CA GLU A 284 -19.03 51.81 -6.37
C GLU A 284 -17.72 51.01 -6.32
N LEU A 285 -17.02 50.81 -7.44
CA LEU A 285 -15.80 50.00 -7.47
C LEU A 285 -14.66 50.72 -6.76
N TYR A 286 -14.44 52.01 -7.08
CA TYR A 286 -13.44 52.82 -6.38
C TYR A 286 -13.76 52.98 -4.89
N ARG A 287 -15.04 53.22 -4.54
CA ARG A 287 -15.52 53.29 -3.16
C ARG A 287 -15.34 51.96 -2.42
N ARG A 288 -15.60 50.81 -3.05
CA ARG A 288 -15.38 49.48 -2.46
C ARG A 288 -13.89 49.21 -2.21
N VAL A 289 -13.02 49.53 -3.17
CA VAL A 289 -11.56 49.40 -3.00
C VAL A 289 -11.06 50.32 -1.88
N GLN A 290 -11.50 51.58 -1.84
CA GLN A 290 -11.13 52.52 -0.78
C GLN A 290 -11.68 52.09 0.59
N ASN A 291 -12.90 51.57 0.66
CA ASN A 291 -13.49 51.02 1.89
C ASN A 291 -12.76 49.75 2.37
N LEU A 292 -12.33 48.87 1.47
CA LEU A 292 -11.52 47.70 1.83
C LEU A 292 -10.13 48.14 2.33
N LEU A 293 -9.54 49.18 1.74
CA LEU A 293 -8.30 49.78 2.23
C LEU A 293 -8.45 50.44 3.61
N THR A 294 -9.55 51.16 3.88
CA THR A 294 -9.77 51.75 5.21
C THR A 294 -10.14 50.70 6.25
N LEU A 295 -10.97 49.71 5.93
CA LEU A 295 -11.27 48.60 6.84
C LEU A 295 -10.02 47.77 7.17
N SER A 296 -9.19 47.45 6.17
CA SER A 296 -7.92 46.74 6.37
C SER A 296 -6.97 47.52 7.30
N ARG A 297 -6.82 48.84 7.09
CA ARG A 297 -6.02 49.71 7.96
C ARG A 297 -6.60 49.85 9.37
N LEU A 298 -7.91 49.98 9.51
CA LEU A 298 -8.56 50.02 10.84
C LEU A 298 -8.41 48.68 11.58
N GLN A 299 -8.27 47.57 10.85
CA GLN A 299 -8.03 46.24 11.41
C GLN A 299 -6.55 46.02 11.80
N THR A 300 -5.60 46.78 11.26
CA THR A 300 -4.18 46.78 11.69
C THR A 300 -3.87 47.86 12.75
N ASP A 301 -4.46 49.04 12.60
CA ASP A 301 -4.08 50.28 13.30
C ASP A 301 -5.02 50.61 14.48
N GLY A 302 -6.00 49.75 14.78
CA GLY A 302 -6.83 49.87 15.97
C GLY A 302 -5.98 49.84 17.27
N PRO A 303 -6.46 50.43 18.39
CA PRO A 303 -5.71 50.55 19.65
C PRO A 303 -5.48 49.21 20.39
N THR A 304 -5.57 48.09 19.68
CA THR A 304 -5.16 46.75 20.12
C THR A 304 -4.31 46.07 19.04
N GLY A 305 -3.51 46.87 18.32
CA GLY A 305 -2.56 46.48 17.25
C GLY A 305 -1.36 45.66 17.74
N GLY A 306 -1.63 44.63 18.52
CA GLY A 306 -0.66 43.70 19.06
C GLY A 306 -1.38 42.46 19.57
N SER A 307 -1.40 41.40 18.73
CA SER A 307 -1.74 40.01 19.07
C SER A 307 -2.59 39.84 20.34
N ILE A 308 -3.87 40.20 20.29
CA ILE A 308 -4.83 39.72 21.29
C ILE A 308 -4.77 38.19 21.22
N TYR A 309 -4.21 37.57 22.26
CA TYR A 309 -4.32 36.13 22.46
C TYR A 309 -5.81 35.81 22.40
N LEU A 310 -6.25 35.06 21.39
CA LEU A 310 -7.65 34.65 21.29
C LEU A 310 -8.09 34.12 22.65
N PRO A 311 -9.28 34.48 23.17
CA PRO A 311 -9.92 33.77 24.26
C PRO A 311 -10.28 32.36 23.80
N GLY A 312 -9.28 31.48 23.76
CA GLY A 312 -9.24 30.33 22.85
C GLY A 312 -7.83 29.93 22.36
N SER A 313 -6.77 30.68 22.71
CA SER A 313 -5.36 30.29 22.56
C SER A 313 -4.97 29.22 23.61
N THR A 314 -5.80 28.19 23.72
CA THR A 314 -5.36 26.91 24.28
C THR A 314 -4.24 26.40 23.38
N LYS A 315 -3.12 25.97 23.99
CA LYS A 315 -1.98 25.43 23.24
C LYS A 315 -2.49 24.22 22.43
N ILE A 316 -2.65 24.37 21.12
CA ILE A 316 -3.12 23.29 20.26
C ILE A 316 -2.13 22.14 20.43
N HIS A 317 -2.62 21.00 20.91
CA HIS A 317 -1.77 19.86 21.25
C HIS A 317 -0.95 19.46 20.01
N GLN A 318 0.36 19.35 20.15
CA GLN A 318 1.28 19.19 19.01
C GLN A 318 0.92 17.97 18.14
N GLN A 319 0.36 16.92 18.74
CA GLN A 319 -0.14 15.73 18.06
C GLN A 319 -1.41 16.01 17.24
N SER A 320 -2.34 16.83 17.77
CA SER A 320 -3.55 17.28 17.05
C SER A 320 -3.19 18.20 15.88
N LEU A 321 -2.20 19.09 16.07
CA LEU A 321 -1.65 19.92 14.99
C LEU A 321 -0.98 19.06 13.90
N ALA A 322 -0.20 18.04 14.28
CA ALA A 322 0.40 17.11 13.32
C ALA A 322 -0.65 16.27 12.56
N GLN A 323 -1.68 15.77 13.24
CA GLN A 323 -2.81 15.08 12.62
C GLN A 323 -3.58 16.00 11.66
N MET A 324 -3.80 17.27 12.02
CA MET A 324 -4.42 18.26 11.15
C MET A 324 -3.56 18.54 9.91
N GLN A 325 -2.24 18.66 10.06
CA GLN A 325 -1.30 18.80 8.94
C GLN A 325 -1.33 17.58 8.02
N GLU A 326 -1.38 16.36 8.58
CA GLU A 326 -1.49 15.13 7.79
C GLU A 326 -2.81 15.07 7.00
N VAL A 327 -3.95 15.39 7.64
CA VAL A 327 -5.26 15.44 6.96
C VAL A 327 -5.26 16.49 5.85
N LEU A 328 -4.72 17.68 6.10
CA LEU A 328 -4.60 18.74 5.10
C LEU A 328 -3.67 18.35 3.94
N GLN A 329 -2.58 17.63 4.20
CA GLN A 329 -1.71 17.08 3.15
C GLN A 329 -2.48 16.04 2.31
N ARG A 330 -3.12 15.05 2.96
CA ARG A 330 -3.94 14.02 2.28
C ARG A 330 -5.04 14.66 1.42
N GLN A 331 -5.71 15.70 1.91
CA GLN A 331 -6.70 16.47 1.15
C GLN A 331 -6.07 17.22 -0.03
N THR A 332 -4.92 17.88 0.16
CA THR A 332 -4.19 18.57 -0.91
C THR A 332 -3.77 17.61 -2.02
N GLU A 333 -3.26 16.43 -1.66
CA GLU A 333 -2.91 15.38 -2.62
C GLU A 333 -4.14 14.81 -3.33
N ALA A 334 -5.27 14.62 -2.63
CA ALA A 334 -6.52 14.17 -3.25
C ALA A 334 -7.09 15.21 -4.24
N ILE A 335 -7.06 16.50 -3.88
CA ILE A 335 -7.47 17.60 -4.76
C ILE A 335 -6.54 17.70 -5.97
N ALA A 336 -5.23 17.53 -5.79
CA ALA A 336 -4.27 17.50 -6.90
C ALA A 336 -4.48 16.30 -7.84
N ARG A 337 -4.82 15.11 -7.29
CA ARG A 337 -5.19 13.93 -8.09
C ARG A 337 -6.48 14.18 -8.88
N LEU A 338 -7.54 14.67 -8.24
CA LEU A 338 -8.81 15.01 -8.90
C LEU A 338 -8.61 16.08 -9.99
N GLY A 339 -7.88 17.15 -9.70
CA GLY A 339 -7.55 18.19 -10.68
C GLY A 339 -6.69 17.70 -11.85
N ASN A 340 -5.95 16.60 -11.69
CA ASN A 340 -5.23 15.94 -12.79
C ASN A 340 -6.11 14.94 -13.55
N VAL A 341 -7.15 14.36 -12.93
CA VAL A 341 -8.18 13.56 -13.61
C VAL A 341 -9.03 14.48 -14.50
N LEU A 342 -9.65 15.51 -13.92
CA LEU A 342 -10.47 16.50 -14.66
C LEU A 342 -9.72 17.20 -15.82
N LYS A 343 -8.39 17.31 -15.76
CA LYS A 343 -7.55 17.83 -16.86
C LYS A 343 -7.26 16.83 -18.00
N ARG A 344 -7.47 15.54 -17.76
CA ARG A 344 -7.55 14.52 -18.83
C ARG A 344 -8.97 14.53 -19.37
N ASP A 345 -9.97 14.31 -18.52
CA ASP A 345 -11.39 14.27 -18.89
C ASP A 345 -11.80 15.48 -19.77
N ALA A 346 -11.35 16.70 -19.44
CA ALA A 346 -11.63 17.89 -20.23
C ALA A 346 -10.96 17.90 -21.62
N ARG A 347 -9.75 17.33 -21.76
CA ARG A 347 -9.09 17.13 -23.06
C ARG A 347 -9.74 15.98 -23.82
N ASP A 348 -10.13 14.92 -23.12
CA ASP A 348 -10.72 13.75 -23.75
C ASP A 348 -12.12 14.12 -24.30
N MET A 349 -12.87 15.02 -23.64
CA MET A 349 -14.04 15.68 -24.23
C MET A 349 -13.70 16.66 -25.37
N GLU A 350 -12.61 17.42 -25.29
CA GLU A 350 -12.14 18.31 -26.38
C GLU A 350 -11.82 17.51 -27.66
N ILE A 351 -11.27 16.30 -27.51
CA ILE A 351 -11.02 15.36 -28.61
C ILE A 351 -12.33 14.81 -29.18
N ILE A 352 -13.24 14.31 -28.33
CA ILE A 352 -14.53 13.76 -28.79
C ILE A 352 -15.35 14.84 -29.52
N MET A 353 -15.39 16.07 -29.00
CA MET A 353 -16.10 17.17 -29.66
C MET A 353 -15.45 17.62 -30.97
N ALA A 354 -14.15 17.41 -31.16
CA ALA A 354 -13.48 17.63 -32.44
C ALA A 354 -13.80 16.51 -33.45
N GLU A 355 -13.75 15.24 -33.02
CA GLU A 355 -14.08 14.06 -33.84
C GLU A 355 -15.55 14.09 -34.30
N ASP A 356 -16.49 14.43 -33.41
CA ASP A 356 -17.90 14.69 -33.74
C ASP A 356 -18.09 15.86 -34.72
N THR A 357 -17.14 16.80 -34.82
CA THR A 357 -17.22 17.93 -35.76
C THR A 357 -16.64 17.57 -37.12
N GLU A 358 -15.50 16.87 -37.19
CA GLU A 358 -14.93 16.39 -38.46
C GLU A 358 -15.91 15.40 -39.15
N MET A 359 -16.59 14.55 -38.38
CA MET A 359 -17.66 13.64 -38.84
C MET A 359 -18.95 14.33 -39.36
N ILE A 360 -19.01 15.67 -39.36
CA ILE A 360 -20.15 16.46 -39.85
C ILE A 360 -19.77 17.29 -41.10
N GLU A 361 -18.48 17.40 -41.45
CA GLU A 361 -18.00 18.19 -42.60
C GLU A 361 -17.62 17.34 -43.84
N ASP A 362 -17.61 16.01 -43.74
CA ASP A 362 -17.49 15.01 -44.83
C ASP A 362 -18.85 14.45 -45.32
#